data_AF-A0A932Q9L3-F1
#
_entry.id   AF-A0A932Q9L3-F1
#
_cell.length_a   1.000
_cell.length_b   1.000
_cell.length_c   1.000
_cell.angle_alpha   90.00
_cell.angle_beta   90.00
_cell.angle_gamma   90.00
#
_symmetry.space_group_name_H-M   'P 1'
#
loop_
_entity.id
_entity.type
_entity.pdbx_description
1 polymer ?
#
loop_
_entity_poly.entity_id
_entity_poly.type
_entity_poly.pdbx_seq_one_letter_code
_entity_poly.pdbx_strand_id
1 'polypeptide(L)'
;MARPRIRLQNVTLTRFFGGVLLLAAWCAAAVLAARLHNTAVTVVAGVLFTVPLCSLGEWLIHGVLYHAPLPGLEFIQKIHHNGHHFTLFPPANYVQTEKKYEFMRFRKPFIPFKMADNSFDNFLTKWSQVGIHFFTGIPLIMMPARLASGDALFSYSV
;
A
#
# COMPACT_ATOMS: atom_id res chain seq x y z
N MET A 1 11.09 -6.53 -32.42
CA MET A 1 10.59 -5.36 -31.66
C MET A 1 11.56 -5.04 -30.54
N ALA A 2 12.19 -3.86 -30.54
CA ALA A 2 13.06 -3.43 -29.45
C ALA A 2 12.20 -3.07 -28.22
N ARG A 3 12.48 -3.67 -27.05
CA ARG A 3 11.81 -3.28 -25.80
C ARG A 3 12.13 -1.81 -25.53
N PRO A 4 11.14 -0.94 -25.24
CA PRO A 4 11.41 0.43 -24.86
C PRO A 4 12.31 0.41 -23.62
N ARG A 5 13.49 1.03 -23.73
CA ARG A 5 14.35 1.27 -22.57
C ARG A 5 13.56 2.18 -21.64
N ILE A 6 13.01 1.62 -20.58
CA ILE A 6 12.46 2.38 -19.46
C ILE A 6 13.59 3.31 -19.03
N ARG A 7 13.41 4.61 -19.27
CA ARG A 7 14.36 5.64 -18.85
C ARG A 7 14.24 5.68 -17.33
N LEU A 8 15.03 4.86 -16.63
CA LEU A 8 15.25 4.98 -15.19
C LEU A 8 15.60 6.45 -14.96
N GLN A 9 14.69 7.20 -14.33
CA GLN A 9 15.02 8.54 -13.91
C GLN A 9 16.21 8.39 -12.96
N ASN A 10 17.34 9.01 -13.29
CA ASN A 10 18.52 9.02 -12.44
C ASN A 10 18.16 9.77 -11.16
N VAL A 11 17.61 9.05 -10.18
CA VAL A 11 17.46 9.56 -8.82
C VAL A 11 18.88 9.73 -8.30
N THR A 12 19.30 10.98 -8.12
CA THR A 12 20.62 11.25 -7.58
C THR A 12 20.69 10.72 -6.14
N LEU A 13 21.86 10.25 -5.71
CA LEU A 13 22.07 9.81 -4.33
C LEU A 13 21.62 10.89 -3.34
N THR A 14 21.87 12.17 -3.65
CA THR A 14 21.40 13.31 -2.86
C THR A 14 19.89 13.34 -2.69
N ARG A 15 19.11 13.09 -3.75
CA ARG A 15 17.64 13.09 -3.67
C ARG A 15 17.14 11.88 -2.88
N PHE A 16 17.78 10.73 -3.05
CA PHE A 16 17.45 9.53 -2.28
C PHE A 16 17.70 9.75 -0.79
N PHE A 17 18.94 10.08 -0.41
CA PHE A 17 19.29 10.30 1.00
C PHE A 17 18.54 11.50 1.60
N GLY A 18 18.35 12.57 0.84
CA GLY A 18 17.53 13.70 1.27
C GLY A 18 16.09 13.31 1.56
N GLY A 19 15.48 12.46 0.72
CA GLY A 19 14.14 11.93 0.96
C GLY A 19 14.06 11.03 2.20
N VAL A 20 15.04 10.15 2.40
CA VAL A 20 15.13 9.29 3.59
C VAL A 20 15.30 10.13 4.86
N LEU A 21 16.16 11.13 4.84
CA LEU A 21 16.36 12.04 5.99
C LEU A 21 15.11 12.84 6.30
N LEU A 22 14.41 13.35 5.29
CA LEU A 22 13.15 14.07 5.46
C LEU A 22 12.08 13.17 6.10
N LEU A 23 11.96 11.93 5.62
CA LEU A 23 11.04 10.95 6.19
C LEU A 23 11.39 10.60 7.64
N ALA A 24 12.69 10.44 7.95
CA ALA A 24 13.14 10.18 9.31
C ALA A 24 12.82 11.37 10.24
N ALA A 25 13.07 12.60 9.80
CA ALA A 25 12.73 13.81 10.54
C ALA A 25 11.21 13.93 10.76
N TRP A 26 10.41 13.61 9.75
CA TRP A 26 8.96 13.58 9.85
C TRP A 26 8.48 12.57 10.90
N CYS A 27 9.02 11.35 10.86
CA CYS A 27 8.70 10.31 11.83
C CYS A 27 9.09 10.72 13.26
N ALA A 28 10.27 11.34 13.42
CA ALA A 28 10.71 11.86 14.71
C ALA A 28 9.78 12.96 15.24
N ALA A 29 9.35 13.90 14.38
CA ALA A 29 8.41 14.95 14.75
C ALA A 29 7.05 14.38 15.20
N ALA A 30 6.53 13.36 14.50
CA ALA A 30 5.30 12.66 14.92
C ALA A 30 5.47 11.99 16.29
N VAL A 31 6.60 11.34 16.55
CA VAL A 31 6.90 10.74 17.87
C VAL A 31 6.96 11.82 18.97
N LEU A 32 7.61 12.95 18.72
CA LEU A 32 7.66 14.06 19.67
C LEU A 32 6.27 14.65 19.93
N ALA A 33 5.43 14.79 18.90
CA ALA A 33 4.06 15.25 19.05
C ALA A 33 3.21 14.29 19.90
N ALA A 34 3.38 12.97 19.72
CA ALA A 34 2.68 11.97 20.52
C ALA A 34 3.07 12.01 22.02
N ARG A 35 4.24 12.55 22.36
CA ARG A 35 4.70 12.75 23.75
C ARG A 35 4.12 13.98 24.43
N LEU A 36 3.24 14.72 23.76
CA LEU A 36 2.51 15.82 24.38
C LEU A 36 1.35 15.32 25.30
N HIS A 37 1.16 13.99 25.40
CA HIS A 37 0.14 13.34 26.25
C HIS A 37 -1.29 13.86 26.00
N ASN A 38 -1.56 14.35 24.79
CA ASN A 38 -2.90 14.72 24.33
C ASN A 38 -3.42 13.62 23.40
N THR A 39 -4.52 12.97 23.78
CA THR A 39 -5.06 11.81 23.05
C THR A 39 -5.35 12.10 21.58
N ALA A 40 -5.96 13.25 21.26
CA ALA A 40 -6.27 13.60 19.88
C ALA A 40 -4.98 13.83 19.07
N VAL A 41 -4.00 14.51 19.65
CA VAL A 41 -2.68 14.74 19.02
C VAL A 41 -1.95 13.41 18.80
N THR A 42 -2.00 12.49 19.78
CA THR A 42 -1.37 11.16 19.68
C THR A 42 -1.98 10.31 18.56
N VAL A 43 -3.31 10.33 18.40
CA VAL A 43 -3.98 9.63 17.29
C VAL A 43 -3.56 10.24 15.95
N VAL A 44 -3.59 11.56 15.82
CA VAL A 44 -3.17 12.25 14.59
C VAL A 44 -1.71 11.96 14.28
N ALA A 45 -0.83 12.00 15.28
CA ALA A 45 0.57 11.67 15.15
C ALA A 45 0.78 10.21 14.69
N GLY A 46 0.00 9.26 15.22
CA GLY A 46 0.00 7.87 14.76
C GLY A 46 -0.36 7.75 13.28
N VAL A 47 -1.41 8.44 12.82
CA VAL A 47 -1.81 8.45 11.41
C VAL A 47 -0.70 9.05 10.53
N LEU A 48 -0.16 10.21 10.93
CA LEU A 48 0.90 10.90 10.18
C LEU A 48 2.22 10.14 10.18
N PHE A 49 2.48 9.32 11.18
CA PHE A 49 3.62 8.40 11.21
C PHE A 49 3.39 7.22 10.25
N THR A 50 2.20 6.62 10.30
CA THR A 50 1.93 5.37 9.58
C THR A 50 1.74 5.55 8.08
N VAL A 51 1.03 6.60 7.63
CA VAL A 51 0.70 6.78 6.21
C VAL A 51 1.95 6.85 5.32
N PRO A 52 2.94 7.73 5.58
CA PRO A 52 4.14 7.80 4.73
C PRO A 52 4.95 6.51 4.72
N LEU A 53 5.02 5.80 5.85
CA LEU A 53 5.73 4.51 5.94
C LEU A 53 5.01 3.41 5.18
N CYS A 54 3.68 3.37 5.24
CA CYS A 54 2.89 2.44 4.43
C CYS A 54 3.07 2.72 2.94
N SER A 55 3.03 3.99 2.53
CA SER A 55 3.26 4.37 1.14
C SER A 55 4.68 4.01 0.67
N LEU A 56 5.69 4.20 1.51
CA LEU A 56 7.05 3.76 1.21
C LEU A 56 7.13 2.23 1.12
N GLY A 57 6.49 1.51 2.04
CA GLY A 57 6.41 0.06 2.05
C GLY A 57 5.72 -0.49 0.80
N GLU A 58 4.59 0.10 0.39
CA GLU A 58 3.90 -0.22 -0.85
C GLU A 58 4.82 0.02 -2.05
N TRP A 59 5.50 1.16 -2.11
CA TRP A 59 6.44 1.44 -3.19
C TRP A 59 7.60 0.43 -3.23
N LEU A 60 8.17 0.06 -2.08
CA LEU A 60 9.25 -0.94 -2.00
C LEU A 60 8.76 -2.32 -2.44
N ILE A 61 7.63 -2.78 -1.91
CA ILE A 61 7.08 -4.09 -2.23
C ILE A 61 6.67 -4.12 -3.70
N HIS A 62 5.92 -3.14 -4.17
CA HIS A 62 5.41 -3.14 -5.52
C HIS A 62 6.52 -2.85 -6.54
N GLY A 63 7.25 -1.75 -6.39
CA GLY A 63 8.28 -1.34 -7.35
C GLY A 63 9.52 -2.24 -7.33
N VAL A 64 9.99 -2.60 -6.14
CA VAL A 64 11.25 -3.36 -6.00
C VAL A 64 10.97 -4.86 -5.93
N LEU A 65 10.15 -5.33 -4.98
CA LEU A 65 9.98 -6.77 -4.79
C LEU A 65 9.19 -7.43 -5.93
N TYR A 66 8.13 -6.80 -6.43
CA TYR A 66 7.27 -7.39 -7.46
C TYR A 66 7.77 -7.16 -8.89
N HIS A 67 8.53 -6.11 -9.14
CA HIS A 67 8.92 -5.72 -10.51
C HIS A 67 10.43 -5.63 -10.76
N ALA A 68 11.29 -5.51 -9.74
CA ALA A 68 12.73 -5.50 -9.96
C ALA A 68 13.28 -6.93 -10.09
N PRO A 69 14.22 -7.18 -11.01
CA PRO A 69 14.85 -8.49 -11.17
C PRO A 69 15.85 -8.74 -10.02
N LEU A 70 15.33 -9.19 -8.88
CA LEU A 70 16.12 -9.56 -7.71
C LEU A 70 16.43 -11.08 -7.74
N PRO A 71 17.72 -11.48 -7.67
CA PRO A 71 18.11 -12.90 -7.64
C PRO A 71 17.46 -13.64 -6.47
N GLY A 72 16.88 -14.81 -6.74
CA GLY A 72 16.28 -15.69 -5.73
C GLY A 72 14.84 -15.31 -5.31
N LEU A 73 14.27 -14.25 -5.89
CA LEU A 73 12.89 -13.82 -5.63
C LEU A 73 12.00 -13.90 -6.87
N GLU A 74 12.42 -14.65 -7.90
CA GLU A 74 11.72 -14.78 -9.17
C GLU A 74 10.32 -15.39 -8.98
N PHE A 75 10.16 -16.27 -8.00
CA PHE A 75 8.88 -16.87 -7.65
C PHE A 75 7.84 -15.83 -7.19
N ILE A 76 8.26 -14.84 -6.41
CA ILE A 76 7.35 -13.77 -5.92
C ILE A 76 6.89 -12.91 -7.09
N GLN A 77 7.82 -12.51 -7.97
CA GLN A 77 7.49 -11.79 -9.20
C GLN A 77 6.51 -12.61 -10.05
N LYS A 78 6.74 -13.91 -10.20
CA LYS A 78 5.86 -14.80 -10.96
C LYS A 78 4.45 -14.89 -10.36
N ILE A 79 4.32 -15.02 -9.04
CA ILE A 79 3.01 -14.97 -8.37
C ILE A 79 2.32 -13.64 -8.62
N HIS A 80 3.01 -12.51 -8.39
CA HIS A 80 2.43 -11.19 -8.58
C HIS A 80 2.00 -10.98 -10.04
N HIS A 81 2.84 -11.34 -11.00
CA HIS A 81 2.54 -11.19 -12.42
C HIS A 81 1.38 -12.10 -12.85
N ASN A 82 1.35 -13.36 -12.41
CA ASN A 82 0.29 -14.31 -12.77
C ASN A 82 -1.03 -14.02 -12.05
N GLY A 83 -0.98 -13.67 -10.77
CA GLY A 83 -2.18 -13.43 -9.96
C GLY A 83 -2.76 -12.03 -10.16
N HIS A 84 -1.91 -10.99 -10.20
CA HIS A 84 -2.39 -9.61 -10.29
C HIS A 84 -2.52 -9.15 -11.75
N HIS A 85 -1.46 -9.29 -12.56
CA HIS A 85 -1.57 -8.91 -13.96
C HIS A 85 -2.46 -9.89 -14.70
N PHE A 86 -2.11 -11.16 -14.90
CA PHE A 86 -2.94 -12.03 -15.76
C PHE A 86 -4.40 -12.23 -15.32
N THR A 87 -4.72 -12.24 -14.02
CA THR A 87 -6.11 -12.44 -13.56
C THR A 87 -6.92 -11.14 -13.51
N LEU A 88 -6.40 -10.04 -12.96
CA LEU A 88 -7.15 -8.78 -12.82
C LEU A 88 -7.00 -7.86 -14.03
N PHE A 89 -5.86 -7.94 -14.72
CA PHE A 89 -5.54 -7.19 -15.92
C PHE A 89 -4.98 -8.17 -16.97
N PRO A 90 -5.81 -8.96 -17.67
CA PRO A 90 -5.32 -9.92 -18.66
C PRO A 90 -4.68 -9.19 -19.85
N PRO A 91 -3.41 -9.44 -20.21
CA PRO A 91 -2.73 -8.71 -21.30
C PRO A 91 -3.48 -8.75 -22.64
N ALA A 92 -4.21 -9.84 -22.90
CA ALA A 92 -5.09 -9.98 -24.04
C ALA A 92 -6.13 -8.85 -24.14
N ASN A 93 -6.52 -8.23 -23.02
CA ASN A 93 -7.57 -7.21 -22.95
C ASN A 93 -7.06 -5.75 -23.04
N TYR A 94 -5.77 -5.44 -22.80
CA TYR A 94 -5.20 -4.06 -22.98
C TYR A 94 -4.06 -3.96 -23.97
N VAL A 95 -3.27 -5.02 -24.17
CA VAL A 95 -2.05 -4.94 -25.00
C VAL A 95 -2.34 -5.33 -26.43
N GLN A 96 -3.26 -6.27 -26.65
CA GLN A 96 -3.44 -6.97 -27.93
C GLN A 96 -4.75 -6.68 -28.68
N THR A 97 -5.64 -5.85 -28.13
CA THR A 97 -6.87 -5.42 -28.81
C THR A 97 -6.68 -4.05 -29.47
N GLU A 98 -7.21 -3.88 -30.69
CA GLU A 98 -7.35 -2.55 -31.33
C GLU A 98 -8.14 -1.56 -30.46
N LYS A 99 -8.97 -2.09 -29.55
CA LYS A 99 -9.73 -1.36 -28.53
C LYS A 99 -8.92 -1.14 -27.25
N LYS A 100 -7.73 -0.55 -27.41
CA LYS A 100 -6.83 -0.19 -26.32
C LYS A 100 -7.61 0.49 -25.18
N TYR A 101 -7.58 -0.09 -23.98
CA TYR A 101 -8.20 0.44 -22.76
C TYR A 101 -9.74 0.39 -22.67
N GLU A 102 -10.47 -0.33 -23.53
CA GLU A 102 -11.95 -0.36 -23.43
C GLU A 102 -12.46 -1.04 -22.15
N PHE A 103 -11.78 -2.07 -21.64
CA PHE A 103 -12.06 -2.65 -20.32
C PHE A 103 -11.58 -1.76 -19.14
N MET A 104 -10.65 -0.81 -19.40
CA MET A 104 -10.23 0.23 -18.47
C MET A 104 -11.12 1.48 -18.53
N ARG A 105 -12.08 1.55 -19.47
CA ARG A 105 -13.21 2.48 -19.32
C ARG A 105 -13.87 2.08 -18.02
N PHE A 106 -13.58 2.84 -16.97
CA PHE A 106 -14.21 2.69 -15.66
C PHE A 106 -15.68 2.42 -15.93
N ARG A 107 -16.14 1.19 -15.64
CA ARG A 107 -17.57 0.98 -15.42
C ARG A 107 -17.99 2.09 -14.48
N LYS A 108 -19.18 2.66 -14.69
CA LYS A 108 -19.72 3.74 -13.83
C LYS A 108 -19.24 3.47 -12.40
N PRO A 109 -18.48 4.37 -11.75
CA PRO A 109 -17.66 4.08 -10.56
C PRO A 109 -18.44 3.49 -9.37
N PHE A 110 -19.77 3.45 -9.49
CA PHE A 110 -20.73 2.88 -8.56
C PHE A 110 -21.22 1.46 -8.89
N ILE A 111 -20.70 0.81 -9.95
CA ILE A 111 -21.02 -0.60 -10.25
C ILE A 111 -19.94 -1.47 -9.58
N PRO A 112 -20.26 -2.19 -8.48
CA PRO A 112 -19.28 -2.99 -7.77
C PRO A 112 -18.71 -4.08 -8.67
N PHE A 113 -17.40 -4.33 -8.59
CA PHE A 113 -16.78 -5.47 -9.23
C PHE A 113 -17.43 -6.76 -8.71
N LYS A 114 -17.99 -7.57 -9.62
CA LYS A 114 -18.65 -8.84 -9.29
C LYS A 114 -17.55 -9.91 -9.20
N MET A 115 -17.17 -10.31 -8.00
CA MET A 115 -16.12 -11.30 -7.75
C MET A 115 -16.63 -12.75 -7.76
N ALA A 116 -17.92 -12.95 -7.51
CA ALA A 116 -18.56 -14.25 -7.52
C ALA A 116 -19.97 -14.16 -8.14
N ASP A 117 -20.54 -15.29 -8.54
CA ASP A 117 -21.85 -15.29 -9.19
C ASP A 117 -23.03 -15.09 -8.24
N ASN A 118 -22.86 -15.38 -6.95
CA ASN A 118 -23.88 -15.20 -5.94
C ASN A 118 -23.61 -13.97 -5.04
N SER A 119 -24.66 -13.45 -4.42
CA SER A 119 -24.63 -12.25 -3.60
C SER A 119 -23.86 -12.43 -2.28
N PHE A 120 -23.88 -13.65 -1.73
CA PHE A 120 -23.26 -13.95 -0.44
C PHE A 120 -21.73 -13.93 -0.51
N ASP A 121 -21.12 -14.57 -1.51
CA ASP A 121 -19.67 -14.55 -1.71
C ASP A 121 -19.16 -13.14 -2.02
N ASN A 122 -19.92 -12.36 -2.80
CA ASN A 122 -19.61 -10.94 -3.01
C ASN A 122 -19.69 -10.13 -1.71
N PHE A 123 -20.67 -10.41 -0.85
CA PHE A 123 -20.79 -9.77 0.46
C PHE A 123 -19.60 -10.12 1.35
N LEU A 124 -19.29 -11.42 1.49
CA LEU A 124 -18.16 -11.90 2.28
C LEU A 124 -16.83 -11.32 1.78
N THR A 125 -16.64 -11.24 0.47
CA THR A 125 -15.40 -10.70 -0.11
C THR A 125 -15.26 -9.20 0.13
N LYS A 126 -16.35 -8.42 0.03
CA LYS A 126 -16.32 -6.98 0.34
C LYS A 126 -16.01 -6.75 1.81
N TRP A 127 -16.68 -7.48 2.70
CA TRP A 127 -16.50 -7.32 4.14
C TRP A 127 -15.21 -7.93 4.65
N SER A 128 -14.65 -8.95 3.99
CA SER A 128 -13.32 -9.45 4.32
C SER A 128 -12.25 -8.43 3.98
N GLN A 129 -12.38 -7.71 2.86
CA GLN A 129 -11.48 -6.59 2.56
C GLN A 129 -11.59 -5.50 3.62
N VAL A 130 -12.79 -5.04 3.96
CA VAL A 130 -12.97 -4.05 5.04
C VAL A 130 -12.39 -4.57 6.35
N GLY A 131 -12.73 -5.81 6.74
CA GLY A 131 -12.25 -6.46 7.96
C GLY A 131 -10.73 -6.53 8.01
N ILE A 132 -10.08 -6.93 6.93
CA ILE A 132 -8.60 -6.98 6.83
C ILE A 132 -8.01 -5.58 6.96
N HIS A 133 -8.56 -4.56 6.29
CA HIS A 133 -8.04 -3.18 6.39
C HIS A 133 -8.18 -2.61 7.81
N PHE A 134 -9.28 -2.90 8.51
CA PHE A 134 -9.44 -2.46 9.90
C PHE A 134 -8.56 -3.27 10.85
N PHE A 135 -8.52 -4.59 10.70
CA PHE A 135 -7.73 -5.49 11.55
C PHE A 135 -6.22 -5.27 11.40
N THR A 136 -5.75 -4.88 10.22
CA THR A 136 -4.33 -4.55 9.99
C THR A 136 -4.04 -3.08 10.23
N GLY A 137 -4.90 -2.18 9.73
CA GLY A 137 -4.68 -0.74 9.77
C GLY A 137 -4.79 -0.15 11.18
N ILE A 138 -5.76 -0.57 12.00
CA ILE A 138 -5.90 -0.06 13.37
C ILE A 138 -4.65 -0.38 14.19
N PRO A 139 -4.17 -1.63 14.30
CA PRO A 139 -2.93 -1.91 15.01
C PRO A 139 -1.72 -1.17 14.44
N LEU A 140 -1.63 -1.05 13.11
CA LEU A 140 -0.51 -0.37 12.45
C LEU A 140 -0.45 1.14 12.74
N ILE A 141 -1.58 1.77 13.08
CA ILE A 141 -1.66 3.18 13.49
C ILE A 141 -1.53 3.31 15.02
N MET A 142 -2.24 2.46 15.76
CA MET A 142 -2.33 2.56 17.22
C MET A 142 -1.08 2.08 17.94
N MET A 143 -0.38 1.07 17.42
CA MET A 143 0.83 0.55 18.07
C MET A 143 1.99 1.56 18.06
N PRO A 144 2.34 2.22 16.94
CA PRO A 144 3.34 3.29 16.97
C PRO A 144 2.92 4.47 17.86
N ALA A 145 1.65 4.87 17.82
CA ALA A 145 1.12 5.94 18.68
C ALA A 145 1.27 5.62 20.17
N ARG A 146 0.97 4.37 20.56
CA ARG A 146 1.19 3.86 21.92
C ARG A 146 2.66 3.88 22.30
N LEU A 147 3.53 3.30 21.47
CA LEU A 147 4.98 3.23 21.74
C LEU A 147 5.60 4.63 21.86
N ALA A 148 5.12 5.59 21.06
CA ALA A 148 5.62 6.95 21.05
C ALA A 148 5.18 7.77 22.27
N SER A 149 3.91 7.67 22.66
CA SER A 149 3.32 8.41 23.79
C SER A 149 3.69 7.83 25.16
N GLY A 150 3.93 6.52 25.24
CA GLY A 150 4.12 5.82 26.53
C GLY A 150 2.84 5.71 27.37
N ASP A 151 1.69 6.18 26.86
CA ASP A 151 0.43 6.20 27.58
C ASP A 151 -0.21 4.82 27.67
N ALA A 152 -0.73 4.51 28.87
CA ALA A 152 -1.49 3.29 29.15
C ALA A 152 -2.90 3.28 28.54
N LEU A 153 -3.36 4.38 27.93
CA LEU A 153 -4.69 4.51 27.31
C LEU A 153 -4.94 3.54 26.14
N PHE A 154 -3.89 2.91 25.61
CA PHE A 154 -3.95 1.83 24.60
C PHE A 154 -3.74 0.43 25.20
N SER A 155 -3.70 0.31 26.52
CA SER A 155 -3.77 -0.98 27.21
C SER A 155 -5.21 -1.44 27.10
N TYR A 156 -5.46 -2.47 26.30
CA TYR A 156 -6.64 -3.27 26.50
C TYR A 156 -6.58 -3.79 27.94
N SER A 157 -7.28 -3.14 28.87
CA SER A 157 -7.87 -3.85 29.99
C SER A 157 -8.91 -4.79 29.36
N VAL A 158 -8.44 -5.99 29.00
CA VAL A 158 -9.29 -7.18 28.93
C VAL A 158 -9.46 -7.68 30.36
#